data_AF-A0A6J6KZ78-F1
#
_entry.id   AF-A0A6J6KZ78-F1
#
_cell.length_a   1.000
_cell.length_b   1.000
_cell.length_c   1.000
_cell.angle_alpha   90.00
_cell.angle_beta   90.00
_cell.angle_gamma   90.00
#
_symmetry.space_group_name_H-M   'P 1'
#
loop_
_entity.id
_entity.type
_entity.pdbx_description
1 polymer ?
#
loop_
_entity_poly.entity_id
_entity_poly.type
_entity_poly.pdbx_seq_one_letter_code
_entity_poly.pdbx_strand_id
1 'polypeptide(L)'
;MIQVEDARAFGCVPTDENDRVIEFLEKMEHPVTNWINAGCYVFNRGVIDAIPLGIVTSVERETFPGLIQAERRVFGYKENAYWLDIGTPSALFKASRDRIKGDFVASPTARIDATATLTGGTSIGEKATIQAGAILDNCIVSEGAVVAEGAQLSRCFLAPGAIVDSDLTLRDHYVSGDKSASITFL
;
A
#
# COMPACT_ATOMS: atom_id res chain seq x y z
N MET A 1 -7.11 7.74 -13.83
CA MET A 1 -8.27 7.63 -12.91
C MET A 1 -8.63 6.17 -12.78
N ILE A 2 -9.05 5.78 -11.59
CA ILE A 2 -9.47 4.41 -11.29
C ILE A 2 -10.87 4.47 -10.70
N GLN A 3 -11.71 3.47 -11.00
CA GLN A 3 -13.00 3.33 -10.36
C GLN A 3 -12.85 2.49 -9.08
N VAL A 4 -13.40 2.98 -7.97
CA VAL A 4 -13.41 2.27 -6.68
C VAL A 4 -14.83 2.02 -6.20
N GLU A 5 -15.01 1.09 -5.27
CA GLU A 5 -16.32 0.82 -4.66
C GLU A 5 -16.76 1.97 -3.73
N ASP A 6 -15.82 2.49 -2.94
CA ASP A 6 -16.02 3.60 -2.01
C ASP A 6 -14.99 4.71 -2.24
N ALA A 7 -15.47 5.86 -2.74
CA ALA A 7 -14.62 7.00 -3.08
C ALA A 7 -14.43 8.02 -1.93
N ARG A 8 -15.02 7.81 -0.75
CA ARG A 8 -15.03 8.80 0.35
C ARG A 8 -13.65 9.20 0.85
N ALA A 9 -12.70 8.28 0.81
CA ALA A 9 -11.32 8.52 1.25
C ALA A 9 -10.45 9.22 0.20
N PHE A 10 -10.95 9.47 -1.01
CA PHE A 10 -10.16 9.88 -2.18
C PHE A 10 -10.67 11.18 -2.83
N GLY A 11 -9.88 11.72 -3.76
CA GLY A 11 -10.29 12.79 -4.66
C GLY A 11 -11.17 12.26 -5.79
N CYS A 12 -12.42 12.69 -5.84
CA CYS A 12 -13.37 12.37 -6.91
C CYS A 12 -13.14 13.28 -8.11
N VAL A 13 -13.21 12.72 -9.32
CA VAL A 13 -12.90 13.44 -10.55
C VAL A 13 -14.03 13.23 -11.56
N PRO A 14 -15.14 14.00 -11.47
CA PRO A 14 -16.19 13.96 -12.49
C PRO A 14 -15.64 14.44 -13.85
N THR A 15 -16.06 13.76 -14.91
CA THR A 15 -15.73 14.12 -16.29
C THR A 15 -16.98 14.28 -17.13
N ASP A 16 -16.90 15.06 -18.21
CA ASP A 16 -17.91 15.09 -19.25
C ASP A 16 -17.84 13.85 -20.17
N GLU A 17 -18.64 13.87 -21.23
CA GLU A 17 -18.72 12.80 -22.25
C GLU A 17 -17.44 12.63 -23.09
N ASN A 18 -16.56 13.64 -23.12
CA ASN A 18 -15.29 13.63 -23.83
C ASN A 18 -14.09 13.44 -22.87
N ASP A 19 -14.36 12.93 -21.66
CA ASP A 19 -13.41 12.72 -20.59
C ASP A 19 -12.70 14.01 -20.11
N ARG A 20 -13.25 15.19 -20.41
CA ARG A 20 -12.74 16.44 -19.86
C ARG A 20 -13.11 16.52 -18.40
N VAL A 21 -12.14 16.83 -17.54
CA VAL A 21 -12.40 16.97 -16.11
C VAL A 21 -13.25 18.20 -15.85
N ILE A 22 -14.34 18.01 -15.12
CA ILE A 22 -15.26 19.07 -14.71
C ILE A 22 -14.75 19.71 -13.42
N GLU A 23 -14.32 18.89 -12.45
CA GLU A 23 -13.89 19.36 -11.13
C GLU A 23 -12.97 18.33 -10.44
N PHE A 24 -12.21 18.75 -9.44
CA PHE A 24 -11.50 17.89 -8.49
C PHE A 24 -12.07 18.09 -7.09
N LEU A 25 -12.61 17.02 -6.50
CA LEU A 25 -13.33 17.05 -5.24
C LEU A 25 -12.68 16.12 -4.21
N GLU A 26 -11.88 16.67 -3.30
CA GLU A 26 -11.11 15.90 -2.32
C GLU A 26 -11.93 15.44 -1.11
N LYS A 27 -11.99 14.12 -0.89
CA LYS A 27 -12.48 13.45 0.33
C LYS A 27 -13.89 13.88 0.75
N MET A 28 -14.86 13.51 -0.08
CA MET A 28 -16.28 13.84 0.11
C MET A 28 -17.00 12.76 0.91
N GLU A 29 -17.86 13.14 1.86
CA GLU A 29 -18.75 12.20 2.56
C GLU A 29 -19.77 11.55 1.60
N HIS A 30 -20.23 12.31 0.61
CA HIS A 30 -21.10 11.85 -0.47
C HIS A 30 -20.42 12.09 -1.83
N PRO A 31 -19.60 11.14 -2.31
CA PRO A 31 -18.95 11.22 -3.62
C PRO A 31 -19.96 11.37 -4.76
N VAL A 32 -19.71 12.32 -5.66
CA VAL A 32 -20.54 12.52 -6.87
C VAL A 32 -20.22 11.49 -7.97
N THR A 33 -19.08 10.80 -7.84
CA THR A 33 -18.63 9.74 -8.73
C THR A 33 -17.68 8.82 -7.97
N ASN A 34 -17.58 7.57 -8.44
CA ASN A 34 -16.61 6.60 -7.96
C ASN A 34 -15.30 6.58 -8.76
N TRP A 35 -15.18 7.46 -9.76
CA TRP A 35 -13.91 7.69 -10.46
C TRP A 35 -13.04 8.61 -9.64
N ILE A 36 -11.92 8.08 -9.17
CA ILE A 36 -10.99 8.78 -8.30
C ILE A 36 -9.70 9.17 -9.02
N ASN A 37 -9.06 10.18 -8.45
CA ASN A 37 -7.69 10.52 -8.73
C ASN A 37 -6.77 9.37 -8.28
N ALA A 38 -5.97 8.85 -9.21
CA ALA A 38 -5.08 7.73 -8.99
C ALA A 38 -3.62 8.15 -8.72
N GLY A 39 -3.33 9.45 -8.64
CA GLY A 39 -1.99 9.98 -8.33
C GLY A 39 -0.96 9.86 -9.46
N CYS A 40 -1.39 9.64 -10.70
CA CYS A 40 -0.52 9.55 -11.87
C CYS A 40 -0.96 10.54 -12.94
N TYR A 41 -0.02 11.38 -13.38
CA TYR A 41 -0.32 12.55 -14.21
C TYR A 41 0.70 12.72 -15.33
N VAL A 42 0.24 13.25 -16.47
CA VAL A 42 1.09 13.71 -17.56
C VAL A 42 0.88 15.21 -17.72
N PHE A 43 1.92 16.00 -17.47
CA PHE A 43 1.86 17.45 -17.54
C PHE A 43 2.54 17.99 -18.79
N ASN A 44 1.93 19.02 -19.37
CA ASN A 44 2.69 19.94 -20.21
C ASN A 44 3.68 20.69 -19.33
N ARG A 45 4.92 20.85 -19.81
CA ARG A 45 6.02 21.45 -19.04
C ARG A 45 5.66 22.81 -18.41
N GLY A 46 4.99 23.67 -19.17
CA GLY A 46 4.58 25.00 -18.68
C GLY A 46 3.60 24.99 -17.50
N VAL A 47 2.89 23.88 -17.24
CA VAL A 47 2.08 23.73 -16.01
C VAL A 47 3.00 23.56 -14.80
N ILE A 48 4.04 22.74 -14.93
CA ILE A 48 5.02 22.51 -13.85
C ILE A 48 5.78 23.80 -13.56
N ASP A 49 6.19 24.54 -14.59
CA ASP A 49 6.91 25.80 -14.42
C ASP A 49 6.07 26.89 -13.72
N ALA A 50 4.74 26.77 -13.76
CA ALA A 50 3.84 27.69 -13.08
C ALA A 50 3.62 27.35 -11.59
N ILE A 51 4.03 26.17 -11.13
CA ILE A 51 3.94 25.79 -9.72
C ILE A 51 5.04 26.56 -8.95
N PRO A 52 4.69 27.37 -7.92
CA PRO A 52 5.68 28.18 -7.22
C PRO A 52 6.75 27.35 -6.52
N LEU A 53 8.02 27.68 -6.76
CA LEU A 53 9.13 27.00 -6.09
C LEU A 53 9.22 27.42 -4.62
N GLY A 54 9.47 26.44 -3.74
CA GLY A 54 9.65 26.69 -2.31
C GLY A 54 8.35 26.93 -1.54
N ILE A 55 7.20 26.76 -2.19
CA ILE A 55 5.87 26.82 -1.57
C ILE A 55 5.27 25.42 -1.59
N VAL A 56 4.68 25.01 -0.47
CA VAL A 56 3.89 23.78 -0.43
C VAL A 56 2.60 24.04 -1.22
N THR A 57 2.49 23.39 -2.37
CA THR A 57 1.33 23.50 -3.26
C THR A 57 0.73 22.11 -3.47
N SER A 58 -0.57 21.97 -3.24
CA SER A 58 -1.32 20.77 -3.61
C SER A 58 -1.76 20.87 -5.06
N VAL A 59 -1.35 19.90 -5.87
CA VAL A 59 -1.76 19.83 -7.27
C VAL A 59 -3.27 19.63 -7.37
N GLU A 60 -3.83 18.82 -6.49
CA GLU A 60 -5.24 18.43 -6.44
C GLU A 60 -6.16 19.56 -5.99
N ARG A 61 -5.70 20.39 -5.06
CA ARG A 61 -6.51 21.47 -4.46
C ARG A 61 -6.25 22.84 -5.07
N GLU A 62 -5.10 23.05 -5.72
CA GLU A 62 -4.70 24.36 -6.23
C GLU A 62 -4.47 24.31 -7.75
N THR A 63 -3.55 23.45 -8.22
CA THR A 63 -3.15 23.43 -9.63
C THR A 63 -4.27 22.98 -10.57
N PHE A 64 -4.90 21.83 -10.34
CA PHE A 64 -5.98 21.35 -11.21
C PHE A 64 -7.21 22.26 -11.19
N PRO A 65 -7.73 22.69 -10.01
CA PRO A 65 -8.84 23.64 -9.98
C PRO A 65 -8.51 24.94 -10.73
N GLY A 66 -7.30 25.47 -10.57
CA GLY A 66 -6.85 26.66 -11.30
C GLY A 66 -6.79 26.47 -12.82
N LEU A 67 -6.33 25.31 -13.30
CA LEU A 67 -6.33 24.98 -14.73
C LEU A 67 -7.75 24.87 -15.29
N ILE A 68 -8.66 24.24 -14.55
CA ILE A 68 -10.07 24.08 -14.94
C ILE A 68 -10.74 25.46 -15.00
N GLN A 69 -10.55 26.30 -13.98
CA GLN A 69 -11.09 27.66 -13.93
C GLN A 69 -10.56 28.53 -15.07
N ALA A 70 -9.31 28.35 -15.47
CA ALA A 70 -8.71 29.02 -16.63
C ALA A 70 -9.07 28.35 -17.98
N GLU A 71 -10.07 27.47 -18.00
CA GLU A 71 -10.56 26.72 -19.16
C GLU A 71 -9.49 25.93 -19.91
N ARG A 72 -8.38 25.59 -19.24
CA ARG A 72 -7.30 24.78 -19.81
C ARG A 72 -7.76 23.34 -19.97
N ARG A 73 -7.12 22.64 -20.90
CA ARG A 73 -7.43 21.24 -21.24
C ARG A 73 -6.89 20.30 -20.15
N VAL A 74 -7.79 19.79 -19.32
CA VAL A 74 -7.53 18.75 -18.33
C VAL A 74 -8.45 17.57 -18.63
N PHE A 75 -7.88 16.38 -18.81
CA PHE A 75 -8.63 15.17 -19.18
C PHE A 75 -8.35 14.04 -18.20
N GLY A 76 -9.38 13.25 -17.91
CA GLY A 76 -9.30 12.07 -17.09
C GLY A 76 -9.09 10.83 -17.95
N TYR A 77 -7.93 10.19 -17.84
CA TYR A 77 -7.74 8.88 -18.46
C TYR A 77 -8.29 7.79 -17.54
N LYS A 78 -9.34 7.08 -17.98
CA LYS A 78 -9.98 5.98 -17.23
C LYS A 78 -9.22 4.68 -17.48
N GLU A 79 -8.68 4.11 -16.42
CA GLU A 79 -7.90 2.87 -16.47
C GLU A 79 -8.65 1.76 -15.73
N ASN A 80 -8.47 0.51 -16.19
CA ASN A 80 -8.96 -0.68 -15.51
C ASN A 80 -7.78 -1.61 -15.17
N ALA A 81 -6.95 -1.13 -14.25
CA ALA A 81 -5.75 -1.81 -13.77
C ALA A 81 -5.82 -2.02 -12.26
N TYR A 82 -4.98 -2.93 -11.75
CA TYR A 82 -4.78 -3.08 -10.32
C TYR A 82 -4.28 -1.76 -9.72
N TRP A 83 -5.00 -1.27 -8.72
CA TRP A 83 -4.65 -0.06 -7.99
C TRP A 83 -5.02 -0.25 -6.53
N LEU A 84 -4.13 0.21 -5.64
CA LEU A 84 -4.33 0.17 -4.21
C LEU A 84 -3.54 1.31 -3.57
N ASP A 85 -4.21 2.16 -2.80
CA ASP A 85 -3.56 3.17 -1.97
C ASP A 85 -3.01 2.53 -0.69
N ILE A 86 -1.70 2.36 -0.61
CA ILE A 86 -1.01 1.73 0.53
C ILE A 86 -0.74 2.79 1.62
N GLY A 87 -1.82 3.38 2.14
CA GLY A 87 -1.78 4.38 3.21
C GLY A 87 -2.04 3.82 4.62
N THR A 88 -2.49 2.56 4.74
CA THR A 88 -2.83 1.91 6.02
C THR A 88 -2.15 0.56 6.18
N PRO A 89 -2.00 0.04 7.41
CA PRO A 89 -1.49 -1.31 7.62
C PRO A 89 -2.35 -2.38 6.92
N SER A 90 -3.68 -2.26 6.98
CA SER A 90 -4.62 -3.14 6.28
C SER A 90 -4.30 -3.20 4.77
N ALA A 91 -4.07 -2.04 4.14
CA ALA A 91 -3.72 -1.94 2.73
C ALA A 91 -2.33 -2.55 2.43
N LEU A 92 -1.33 -2.35 3.30
CA LEU A 92 0.00 -2.96 3.12
C LEU A 92 -0.07 -4.50 3.09
N PHE A 93 -0.74 -5.10 4.07
CA PHE A 93 -0.90 -6.56 4.10
C PHE A 93 -1.73 -7.06 2.92
N LYS A 94 -2.77 -6.33 2.52
CA LYS A 94 -3.53 -6.65 1.30
C LYS A 94 -2.64 -6.62 0.06
N ALA A 95 -1.85 -5.58 -0.13
CA ALA A 95 -0.93 -5.43 -1.27
C ALA A 95 0.06 -6.60 -1.35
N SER A 96 0.63 -7.00 -0.21
CA SER A 96 1.52 -8.16 -0.15
C SER A 96 0.80 -9.44 -0.57
N ARG A 97 -0.36 -9.74 0.01
CA ARG A 97 -1.11 -10.96 -0.30
C ARG A 97 -1.61 -11.01 -1.73
N ASP A 98 -2.14 -9.90 -2.26
CA ASP A 98 -2.64 -9.81 -3.63
C ASP A 98 -1.57 -10.22 -4.66
N ARG A 99 -0.28 -10.02 -4.33
CA ARG A 99 0.84 -10.34 -5.20
C ARG A 99 1.30 -11.79 -5.12
N ILE A 100 0.94 -12.51 -4.05
CA ILE A 100 1.42 -13.85 -3.73
C ILE A 100 0.42 -14.88 -4.25
N LYS A 101 0.92 -15.81 -5.06
CA LYS A 101 0.13 -16.91 -5.61
C LYS A 101 0.38 -18.16 -4.78
N GLY A 102 -0.47 -18.39 -3.77
CA GLY A 102 -0.38 -19.54 -2.86
C GLY A 102 -0.28 -19.13 -1.39
N ASP A 103 0.09 -20.08 -0.55
CA ASP A 103 0.16 -19.89 0.91
C ASP A 103 1.29 -18.95 1.33
N PHE A 104 2.42 -18.99 0.62
CA PHE A 104 3.55 -18.11 0.86
C PHE A 104 4.44 -17.95 -0.39
N VAL A 105 5.32 -16.95 -0.35
CA VAL A 105 6.46 -16.82 -1.26
C VAL A 105 7.73 -16.60 -0.45
N ALA A 106 8.84 -17.20 -0.87
CA ALA A 106 10.12 -17.03 -0.20
C ALA A 106 11.23 -16.72 -1.21
N SER A 107 12.17 -15.87 -0.80
CA SER A 107 13.43 -15.72 -1.52
C SER A 107 14.18 -17.07 -1.57
N PRO A 108 14.85 -17.40 -2.68
CA PRO A 108 15.72 -18.60 -2.74
C PRO A 108 16.85 -18.61 -1.71
N THR A 109 17.17 -17.47 -1.10
CA THR A 109 18.22 -17.34 -0.07
C THR A 109 17.68 -17.42 1.36
N ALA A 110 16.35 -17.50 1.53
CA ALA A 110 15.75 -17.70 2.83
C ALA A 110 16.05 -19.12 3.35
N ARG A 111 16.17 -19.25 4.67
CA ARG A 111 16.35 -20.53 5.35
C ARG A 111 15.07 -20.83 6.11
N ILE A 112 14.31 -21.82 5.64
CA ILE A 112 13.03 -22.20 6.24
C ILE A 112 13.17 -23.64 6.68
N ASP A 113 12.98 -23.90 7.96
CA ASP A 113 12.95 -25.26 8.49
C ASP A 113 11.77 -26.05 7.90
N ALA A 114 11.97 -27.34 7.66
CA ALA A 114 10.96 -28.21 7.04
C ALA A 114 9.68 -28.37 7.87
N THR A 115 9.74 -28.07 9.17
CA THR A 115 8.60 -28.15 10.09
C THR A 115 7.84 -26.83 10.24
N ALA A 116 8.32 -25.73 9.64
CA ALA A 116 7.64 -24.44 9.69
C ALA A 116 6.36 -24.45 8.84
N THR A 117 5.32 -23.77 9.33
CA THR A 117 4.03 -23.62 8.63
C THR A 117 3.84 -22.17 8.19
N LEU A 118 3.72 -21.93 6.90
CA LEU A 118 3.58 -20.59 6.32
C LEU A 118 2.28 -20.50 5.51
N THR A 119 1.37 -19.61 5.90
CA THR A 119 0.04 -19.45 5.30
C THR A 119 -0.35 -17.98 5.07
N GLY A 120 -1.52 -17.77 4.47
CA GLY A 120 -2.15 -16.46 4.40
C GLY A 120 -1.46 -15.48 3.46
N GLY A 121 -0.68 -15.98 2.48
CA GLY A 121 0.13 -15.14 1.60
C GLY A 121 1.32 -14.54 2.34
N THR A 122 2.00 -15.33 3.17
CA THR A 122 3.21 -14.87 3.87
C THR A 122 4.35 -14.61 2.87
N SER A 123 5.08 -13.49 3.01
CA SER A 123 6.29 -13.22 2.22
C SER A 123 7.55 -13.33 3.06
N ILE A 124 8.55 -14.03 2.54
CA ILE A 124 9.86 -14.22 3.20
C ILE A 124 10.97 -13.63 2.34
N GLY A 125 11.64 -12.61 2.87
CA GLY A 125 12.73 -11.87 2.24
C GLY A 125 14.05 -12.63 2.20
N GLU A 126 15.05 -12.01 1.57
CA GLU A 126 16.39 -12.59 1.43
C GLU A 126 17.03 -12.89 2.78
N LYS A 127 17.75 -14.02 2.90
CA LYS A 127 18.51 -14.40 4.10
C LYS A 127 17.69 -14.48 5.41
N ALA A 128 16.37 -14.34 5.36
CA ALA A 128 15.51 -14.50 6.51
C ALA A 128 15.57 -15.96 6.98
N THR A 129 15.48 -16.17 8.28
CA THR A 129 15.55 -17.50 8.90
C THR A 129 14.27 -17.78 9.65
N ILE A 130 13.55 -18.83 9.24
CA ILE A 130 12.37 -19.36 9.94
C ILE A 130 12.76 -20.70 10.53
N GLN A 131 12.83 -20.77 11.85
CA GLN A 131 13.29 -21.96 12.58
C GLN A 131 12.16 -23.00 12.75
N ALA A 132 12.52 -24.14 13.34
CA ALA A 132 11.64 -25.29 13.50
C ALA A 132 10.32 -24.95 14.20
N GLY A 133 9.23 -25.55 13.74
CA GLY A 133 7.90 -25.40 14.35
C GLY A 133 7.29 -23.99 14.30
N ALA A 134 7.93 -23.00 13.69
CA ALA A 134 7.38 -21.65 13.59
C ALA A 134 6.13 -21.63 12.69
N ILE A 135 5.11 -20.88 13.10
CA ILE A 135 3.82 -20.75 12.39
C ILE A 135 3.63 -19.28 12.03
N LEU A 136 3.55 -18.97 10.73
CA LEU A 136 3.33 -17.62 10.24
C LEU A 136 2.10 -17.58 9.34
N ASP A 137 1.15 -16.70 9.67
CA ASP A 137 -0.03 -16.44 8.86
C ASP A 137 -0.09 -14.97 8.43
N ASN A 138 -0.14 -14.72 7.12
CA ASN A 138 -0.23 -13.37 6.54
C ASN A 138 0.86 -12.43 7.10
N CYS A 139 2.10 -12.91 7.15
CA CYS A 139 3.24 -12.13 7.64
C CYS A 139 4.08 -11.58 6.48
N ILE A 140 4.75 -10.45 6.74
CA ILE A 140 5.74 -9.87 5.84
C ILE A 140 7.09 -9.92 6.56
N VAL A 141 7.97 -10.81 6.15
CA VAL A 141 9.27 -11.03 6.78
C VAL A 141 10.36 -10.44 5.89
N SER A 142 10.99 -9.36 6.34
CA SER A 142 12.02 -8.66 5.55
C SER A 142 13.39 -9.36 5.59
N GLU A 143 14.34 -8.83 4.82
CA GLU A 143 15.69 -9.38 4.72
C GLU A 143 16.33 -9.62 6.10
N GLY A 144 16.91 -10.80 6.28
CA GLY A 144 17.70 -11.14 7.47
C GLY A 144 16.93 -11.23 8.77
N ALA A 145 15.59 -11.11 8.75
CA ALA A 145 14.78 -11.32 9.94
C ALA A 145 14.83 -12.79 10.39
N VAL A 146 14.80 -13.01 11.71
CA VAL A 146 14.89 -14.32 12.34
C VAL A 146 13.61 -14.56 13.14
N VAL A 147 12.91 -15.63 12.81
CA VAL A 147 11.80 -16.16 13.60
C VAL A 147 12.27 -17.44 14.26
N ALA A 148 12.41 -17.39 15.58
CA ALA A 148 12.94 -18.50 16.34
C ALA A 148 11.94 -19.66 16.50
N GLU A 149 12.44 -20.78 17.01
CA GLU A 149 11.68 -22.04 17.15
C GLU A 149 10.34 -21.84 17.86
N GLY A 150 9.28 -22.44 17.31
CA GLY A 150 7.95 -22.46 17.92
C GLY A 150 7.17 -21.14 17.93
N ALA A 151 7.74 -20.02 17.43
CA ALA A 151 7.06 -18.74 17.40
C ALA A 151 5.82 -18.76 16.49
N GLN A 152 4.76 -18.04 16.90
CA GLN A 152 3.47 -18.01 16.22
C GLN A 152 3.07 -16.58 15.88
N LEU A 153 3.07 -16.23 14.59
CA LEU A 153 2.87 -14.87 14.13
C LEU A 153 1.67 -14.79 13.19
N SER A 154 0.77 -13.83 13.43
CA SER A 154 -0.33 -13.53 12.50
C SER A 154 -0.37 -12.03 12.21
N ARG A 155 -0.40 -11.66 10.92
CA ARG A 155 -0.45 -10.25 10.48
C ARG A 155 0.67 -9.40 11.08
N CYS A 156 1.88 -9.94 11.05
CA CYS A 156 3.07 -9.27 11.55
C CYS A 156 3.97 -8.80 10.40
N PHE A 157 4.53 -7.61 10.55
CA PHE A 157 5.57 -7.07 9.66
C PHE A 157 6.89 -7.08 10.42
N LEU A 158 7.84 -7.88 9.96
CA LEU A 158 9.19 -7.98 10.52
C LEU A 158 10.09 -7.14 9.63
N ALA A 159 10.63 -6.05 10.20
CA ALA A 159 11.58 -5.18 9.53
C ALA A 159 12.91 -5.90 9.25
N PRO A 160 13.79 -5.35 8.40
CA PRO A 160 15.08 -5.96 8.12
C PRO A 160 15.87 -6.25 9.41
N GLY A 161 16.34 -7.49 9.55
CA GLY A 161 17.08 -7.95 10.74
C GLY A 161 16.27 -8.05 12.03
N ALA A 162 14.93 -8.00 11.98
CA ALA A 162 14.09 -8.20 13.16
C ALA A 162 14.27 -9.60 13.75
N ILE A 163 14.20 -9.72 15.07
CA ILE A 163 14.35 -10.97 15.82
C ILE A 163 13.08 -11.21 16.61
N VAL A 164 12.52 -12.40 16.44
CA VAL A 164 11.39 -12.91 17.22
C VAL A 164 11.87 -14.12 18.00
N ASP A 165 11.78 -14.05 19.32
CA ASP A 165 12.22 -15.11 20.24
C ASP A 165 11.32 -16.35 20.18
N SER A 166 11.84 -17.46 20.70
CA SER A 166 11.15 -18.76 20.71
C SER A 166 9.83 -18.70 21.46
N ASP A 167 8.86 -19.47 20.98
CA ASP A 167 7.51 -19.62 21.57
C ASP A 167 6.72 -18.31 21.74
N LEU A 168 7.16 -17.22 21.12
CA LEU A 168 6.44 -15.95 21.17
C LEU A 168 5.23 -15.97 20.24
N THR A 169 4.06 -15.62 20.77
CA THR A 169 2.84 -15.43 19.98
C THR A 169 2.57 -13.95 19.76
N LEU A 170 2.67 -13.48 18.52
CA LEU A 170 2.33 -12.10 18.14
C LEU A 170 1.21 -12.07 17.11
N ARG A 171 0.32 -11.10 17.28
CA ARG A 171 -0.74 -10.81 16.33
C ARG A 171 -0.83 -9.32 16.11
N ASP A 172 -0.90 -8.88 14.85
CA ASP A 172 -1.01 -7.46 14.51
C ASP A 172 0.17 -6.64 15.06
N HIS A 173 1.42 -7.01 14.71
CA HIS A 173 2.62 -6.33 15.22
C HIS A 173 3.60 -5.93 14.13
N TYR A 174 4.25 -4.78 14.33
CA TYR A 174 5.47 -4.38 13.65
C TYR A 174 6.65 -4.74 14.56
N VAL A 175 7.64 -5.45 14.04
CA VAL A 175 8.84 -5.86 14.79
C VAL A 175 10.08 -5.24 14.13
N SER A 176 10.93 -4.61 14.94
CA SER A 176 12.18 -3.99 14.50
C SER A 176 13.27 -4.19 15.55
N GLY A 177 14.37 -4.84 15.15
CA GLY A 177 15.34 -5.38 16.11
C GLY A 177 14.68 -6.41 17.01
N ASP A 178 14.82 -6.25 18.32
CA ASP A 178 14.21 -7.07 19.38
C ASP A 178 12.91 -6.46 19.95
N LYS A 179 12.42 -5.36 19.36
CA LYS A 179 11.23 -4.64 19.83
C LYS A 179 10.05 -4.89 18.93
N SER A 180 8.86 -4.90 19.53
CA SER A 180 7.59 -4.98 18.82
C SER A 180 6.65 -3.85 19.23
N ALA A 181 5.77 -3.46 18.31
CA ALA A 181 4.70 -2.50 18.53
C ALA A 181 3.42 -3.01 17.85
N SER A 182 2.28 -2.88 18.54
CA SER A 182 1.00 -3.31 17.99
C SER A 182 0.56 -2.39 16.84
N ILE A 183 -0.04 -3.00 15.83
CA ILE A 183 -0.60 -2.37 14.64
C ILE A 183 -2.13 -2.38 14.80
N THR A 184 -2.76 -1.24 14.52
CA THR A 184 -4.22 -1.17 14.44
C THR A 184 -4.67 -1.29 12.98
N PHE A 185 -5.52 -2.28 12.72
CA PHE A 185 -6.21 -2.44 11.45
C PHE A 185 -7.54 -1.69 11.56
N LEU A 186 -7.55 -0.42 11.13
CA LEU A 186 -8.78 0.35 10.92
C LEU A 186 -9.43 -0.04 9.59
#